data_AF-A0A1Y2PFN9-F1
#
_entry.id   AF-A0A1Y2PFN9-F1
#
_cell.length_a   1.000
_cell.length_b   1.000
_cell.length_c   1.000
_cell.angle_alpha   90.00
_cell.angle_beta   90.00
_cell.angle_gamma   90.00
#
_symmetry.space_group_name_H-M   'P 1'
#
loop_
_entity.id
_entity.type
_entity.pdbx_description
1 polymer ?
#
loop_
_entity_poly.entity_id
_entity_poly.type
_entity_poly.pdbx_seq_one_letter_code
_entity_poly.pdbx_strand_id
1 'polypeptide(L)'
;MKIINSIVRFYVLVFIIFLSACNTNNQTSKKNNLPITEEENHWDKAYNNTTKERFIPVELFTGAKWDGKHELVLKEVSSSAKACDPITGKRCTTYTITGPYKTKINDTKIEWVGNEIPYYRRTFSTKRGGDVESFFTINNSRDGLVRIYDKRKKWGEKTFNGLGSKFPLGYWKQGEIRVYPSRRPTRIEIIELDGPNHCLTFRWVVGQGKERNQDNIYTFCPDSGFTSFRHNNQSTDSIKQD
;
A
#
# COMPACT_ATOMS: atom_id res chain seq x y z
N MET A 1 -3.32 -21.25 -83.87
CA MET A 1 -4.46 -22.17 -83.64
C MET A 1 -5.21 -21.70 -82.39
N LYS A 2 -6.48 -21.25 -82.53
CA LYS A 2 -7.49 -20.81 -81.50
C LYS A 2 -7.09 -19.57 -80.67
N ILE A 3 -7.65 -18.35 -80.78
CA ILE A 3 -9.02 -17.75 -80.77
C ILE A 3 -9.83 -18.01 -79.47
N ILE A 4 -10.48 -16.92 -78.98
CA ILE A 4 -11.72 -16.82 -78.16
C ILE A 4 -11.46 -16.66 -76.63
N ASN A 5 -12.00 -15.74 -75.79
CA ASN A 5 -13.19 -14.84 -75.73
C ASN A 5 -12.92 -13.75 -74.65
N SER A 6 -13.13 -12.44 -74.81
CA SER A 6 -14.37 -11.64 -74.68
C SER A 6 -15.36 -12.07 -73.57
N ILE A 7 -15.66 -11.19 -72.60
CA ILE A 7 -17.02 -10.89 -72.10
C ILE A 7 -17.02 -9.51 -71.42
N VAL A 8 -17.76 -8.61 -72.05
CA VAL A 8 -18.30 -7.34 -71.51
C VAL A 8 -19.62 -7.68 -70.81
N ARG A 9 -19.96 -7.01 -69.70
CA ARG A 9 -21.36 -6.68 -69.37
C ARG A 9 -21.49 -5.59 -68.30
N PHE A 10 -22.00 -4.45 -68.79
CA PHE A 10 -22.70 -3.37 -68.11
C PHE A 10 -23.86 -3.89 -67.25
N TYR A 11 -24.11 -3.30 -66.08
CA TYR A 11 -25.47 -3.01 -65.59
C TYR A 11 -25.48 -1.77 -64.68
N VAL A 12 -26.30 -0.80 -65.11
CA VAL A 12 -26.76 0.39 -64.39
C VAL A 12 -27.99 0.01 -63.57
N LEU A 13 -28.16 0.57 -62.35
CA LEU A 13 -29.41 0.97 -61.67
C LEU A 13 -29.06 1.22 -60.17
N VAL A 14 -29.66 2.08 -59.35
CA VAL A 14 -30.56 3.24 -59.43
C VAL A 14 -30.59 3.84 -57.99
N PHE A 15 -30.77 5.15 -57.90
CA PHE A 15 -31.07 5.95 -56.70
C PHE A 15 -32.10 5.32 -55.75
N ILE A 16 -31.86 5.34 -54.43
CA ILE A 16 -32.88 5.76 -53.43
C ILE A 16 -32.20 6.50 -52.27
N ILE A 17 -32.55 7.79 -52.15
CA ILE A 17 -32.35 8.63 -50.97
C ILE A 17 -33.45 8.28 -49.98
N PHE A 18 -33.09 7.81 -48.78
CA PHE A 18 -34.01 7.79 -47.63
C PHE A 18 -33.60 8.87 -46.63
N LEU A 19 -34.28 10.01 -46.74
CA LEU A 19 -34.53 10.92 -45.63
C LEU A 19 -35.50 10.22 -44.68
N SER A 20 -35.05 9.87 -43.48
CA SER A 20 -35.93 9.65 -42.34
C SER A 20 -35.66 10.73 -41.30
N ALA A 21 -36.59 11.69 -41.27
CA ALA A 21 -36.85 12.55 -40.14
C ALA A 21 -37.52 11.75 -39.00
N CYS A 22 -37.61 12.41 -37.83
CA CYS A 22 -38.19 11.98 -36.55
C CYS A 22 -37.18 11.22 -35.65
N ASN A 23 -37.03 11.53 -34.35
CA ASN A 23 -37.86 12.31 -33.46
C ASN A 23 -36.99 12.72 -32.24
N THR A 24 -36.87 14.01 -31.94
CA THR A 24 -36.31 14.49 -30.67
C THR A 24 -37.32 14.20 -29.55
N ASN A 25 -37.22 13.01 -28.96
CA ASN A 25 -37.82 12.78 -27.65
C ASN A 25 -36.97 13.51 -26.61
N ASN A 26 -37.44 14.70 -26.23
CA ASN A 26 -37.10 15.35 -24.98
C ASN A 26 -37.54 14.45 -23.82
N GLN A 27 -36.68 13.51 -23.42
CA GLN A 27 -36.73 12.95 -22.09
C GLN A 27 -36.00 13.92 -21.16
N THR A 28 -36.79 14.81 -20.55
CA THR A 28 -36.43 15.52 -19.33
C THR A 28 -36.18 14.47 -18.25
N SER A 29 -34.92 14.01 -18.16
CA SER A 29 -34.45 13.31 -16.97
C SER A 29 -34.46 14.34 -15.84
N LYS A 30 -35.36 14.13 -14.87
CA LYS A 30 -35.29 14.82 -13.59
C LYS A 30 -33.91 14.56 -12.99
N LYS A 31 -33.03 15.56 -13.06
CA LYS A 31 -31.85 15.64 -12.20
C LYS A 31 -32.35 15.69 -10.77
N ASN A 32 -32.35 14.54 -10.12
CA ASN A 32 -32.32 14.49 -8.66
C ASN A 32 -30.97 15.08 -8.25
N ASN A 33 -30.95 16.41 -8.05
CA ASN A 33 -29.87 17.08 -7.33
C ASN A 33 -30.02 16.70 -5.85
N LEU A 34 -29.63 15.47 -5.50
CA LEU A 34 -29.11 15.26 -4.16
C LEU A 34 -27.73 15.93 -4.12
N PRO A 35 -27.43 16.77 -3.12
CA PRO A 35 -26.08 17.22 -2.92
C PRO A 35 -25.25 15.97 -2.57
N ILE A 36 -24.48 15.49 -3.54
CA ILE A 36 -23.32 14.66 -3.23
C ILE A 36 -22.43 15.61 -2.44
N THR A 37 -22.45 15.51 -1.12
CA THR A 37 -21.33 15.97 -0.32
C THR A 37 -20.14 15.21 -0.88
N GLU A 38 -19.31 15.88 -1.69
CA GLU A 38 -17.96 15.39 -1.97
C GLU A 38 -17.35 15.12 -0.60
N GLU A 39 -17.26 13.84 -0.19
CA GLU A 39 -16.38 13.49 0.92
C GLU A 39 -15.02 14.04 0.51
N GLU A 40 -14.57 15.05 1.23
CA GLU A 40 -13.32 15.73 0.95
C GLU A 40 -12.21 14.68 0.99
N ASN A 41 -11.68 14.31 -0.19
CA ASN A 41 -10.64 13.28 -0.28
C ASN A 41 -9.35 13.85 0.31
N HIS A 42 -9.13 13.63 1.60
CA HIS A 42 -7.97 14.12 2.32
C HIS A 42 -6.65 13.71 1.67
N TRP A 43 -6.62 12.60 0.94
CA TRP A 43 -5.43 12.08 0.27
C TRP A 43 -4.93 12.97 -0.86
N ASP A 44 -5.81 13.65 -1.58
CA ASP A 44 -5.43 14.62 -2.63
C ASP A 44 -4.63 15.79 -2.04
N LYS A 45 -4.93 16.15 -0.78
CA LYS A 45 -4.26 17.24 -0.05
C LYS A 45 -3.01 16.79 0.69
N ALA A 46 -2.76 15.48 0.78
CA ALA A 46 -1.57 14.94 1.43
C ALA A 46 -0.29 15.29 0.66
N TYR A 47 -0.38 15.40 -0.67
CA TYR A 47 0.74 15.71 -1.56
C TYR A 47 0.87 17.22 -1.80
N ASN A 48 2.06 17.76 -1.55
CA ASN A 48 2.39 19.14 -1.85
C ASN A 48 3.14 19.23 -3.18
N ASN A 49 2.49 19.81 -4.18
CA ASN A 49 3.07 19.94 -5.53
C ASN A 49 4.31 20.86 -5.58
N THR A 50 4.47 21.78 -4.64
CA THR A 50 5.61 22.70 -4.56
C THR A 50 6.83 22.03 -3.95
N THR A 51 6.68 21.38 -2.79
CA THR A 51 7.81 20.72 -2.10
C THR A 51 8.08 19.31 -2.62
N LYS A 52 7.16 18.76 -3.42
CA LYS A 52 7.16 17.38 -3.93
C LYS A 52 7.16 16.33 -2.82
N GLU A 53 6.59 16.69 -1.67
CA GLU A 53 6.47 15.84 -0.49
C GLU A 53 5.03 15.38 -0.29
N ARG A 54 4.86 14.20 0.29
CA ARG A 54 3.58 13.70 0.77
C ARG A 54 3.65 13.45 2.26
N PHE A 55 2.63 13.85 3.00
CA PHE A 55 2.46 13.41 4.38
C PHE A 55 1.94 11.95 4.39
N ILE A 56 2.66 11.07 5.09
CA ILE A 56 2.29 9.67 5.28
C ILE A 56 1.75 9.49 6.71
N PRO A 57 0.42 9.37 6.89
CA PRO A 57 -0.20 9.25 8.19
C PRO A 57 -0.08 7.82 8.75
N VAL A 58 -0.31 7.68 10.05
CA VAL A 58 -0.36 6.38 10.74
C VAL A 58 -1.50 5.52 10.19
N GLU A 59 -2.59 6.16 9.79
CA GLU A 59 -3.78 5.56 9.20
C GLU A 59 -3.49 4.82 7.89
N LEU A 60 -2.45 5.19 7.14
CA LEU A 60 -2.05 4.44 5.94
C LEU A 60 -1.48 3.05 6.30
N PHE A 61 -0.84 2.91 7.47
CA PHE A 61 -0.37 1.62 7.96
C PHE A 61 -1.52 0.76 8.47
N THR A 62 -2.45 1.36 9.21
CA THR A 62 -3.56 0.65 9.85
C THR A 62 -4.68 0.31 8.86
N GLY A 63 -4.86 1.12 7.82
CA GLY A 63 -6.02 1.06 6.93
C GLY A 63 -7.28 1.73 7.52
N ALA A 64 -7.14 2.51 8.59
CA ALA A 64 -8.23 3.34 9.10
C ALA A 64 -8.46 4.56 8.20
N LYS A 65 -9.65 5.17 8.30
CA LYS A 65 -9.92 6.47 7.69
C LYS A 65 -9.01 7.54 8.29
N TRP A 66 -8.34 8.30 7.44
CA TRP A 66 -7.55 9.46 7.85
C TRP A 66 -8.40 10.73 7.84
N ASP A 67 -8.17 11.63 8.81
CA ASP A 67 -8.91 12.88 9.00
C ASP A 67 -8.26 14.10 8.31
N GLY A 68 -7.20 13.87 7.52
CA GLY A 68 -6.46 14.92 6.84
C GLY A 68 -5.51 15.72 7.73
N LYS A 69 -5.39 15.41 9.03
CA LYS A 69 -4.46 16.12 9.92
C LYS A 69 -3.04 15.58 9.75
N HIS A 70 -2.08 16.49 9.64
CA HIS A 70 -0.67 16.16 9.48
C HIS A 70 0.00 15.90 10.85
N GLU A 71 -0.57 14.95 11.59
CA GLU A 71 -0.15 14.57 12.93
C GLU A 71 0.17 13.08 12.99
N LEU A 72 1.18 12.71 13.78
CA LEU A 72 1.56 11.30 13.97
C LEU A 72 1.13 10.85 15.36
N VAL A 73 -0.10 10.35 15.44
CA VAL A 73 -0.72 9.88 16.68
C VAL A 73 -1.24 8.45 16.48
N LEU A 74 -1.02 7.60 17.48
CA LEU A 74 -1.60 6.26 17.52
C LEU A 74 -3.05 6.39 18.02
N LYS A 75 -4.02 6.38 17.10
CA LYS A 75 -5.46 6.39 17.42
C LYS A 75 -6.00 4.97 17.57
N GLU A 76 -7.09 4.83 18.32
CA GLU A 76 -7.75 3.52 18.47
C GLU A 76 -8.20 2.96 17.12
N VAL A 77 -7.88 1.69 16.87
CA VAL A 77 -8.25 1.00 15.64
C VAL A 77 -8.49 -0.49 15.92
N SER A 78 -9.45 -1.05 15.18
CA SER A 78 -9.59 -2.47 14.94
C SER A 78 -9.89 -2.67 13.46
N SER A 79 -8.87 -3.03 12.70
CA SER A 79 -8.92 -3.09 11.24
C SER A 79 -8.31 -4.39 10.73
N SER A 80 -8.61 -4.72 9.48
CA SER A 80 -7.99 -5.85 8.81
C SER A 80 -7.64 -5.49 7.38
N ALA A 81 -6.38 -5.71 7.02
CA ALA A 81 -5.84 -5.53 5.69
C ALA A 81 -5.66 -6.89 5.01
N LYS A 82 -6.02 -6.99 3.72
CA LYS A 82 -5.84 -8.21 2.94
C LYS A 82 -4.76 -7.98 1.90
N ALA A 83 -3.63 -8.68 2.05
CA ALA A 83 -2.54 -8.61 1.08
C ALA A 83 -2.46 -9.89 0.26
N CYS A 84 -2.41 -9.76 -1.06
CA CYS A 84 -2.32 -10.88 -1.99
C CYS A 84 -0.99 -10.83 -2.78
N ASP A 85 -0.65 -11.94 -3.43
CA ASP A 85 0.46 -11.97 -4.37
C ASP A 85 0.18 -10.98 -5.52
N PRO A 86 1.08 -10.00 -5.77
CA PRO A 86 0.80 -8.91 -6.69
C PRO A 86 0.77 -9.33 -8.17
N ILE A 87 1.29 -10.52 -8.52
CA ILE A 87 1.34 -11.01 -9.90
C ILE A 87 0.09 -11.85 -10.20
N THR A 88 -0.24 -12.76 -9.29
CA THR A 88 -1.31 -13.75 -9.49
C THR A 88 -2.65 -13.34 -8.90
N GLY A 89 -2.66 -12.35 -7.98
CA GLY A 89 -3.83 -11.98 -7.18
C GLY A 89 -4.27 -13.08 -6.19
N LYS A 90 -3.53 -14.19 -6.10
CA LYS A 90 -3.85 -15.35 -5.26
C LYS A 90 -3.03 -15.31 -3.96
N ARG A 91 -3.18 -16.34 -3.12
CA ARG A 91 -2.40 -16.54 -1.87
C ARG A 91 -2.51 -15.34 -0.90
N CYS A 92 -3.73 -14.85 -0.72
CA CYS A 92 -3.98 -13.73 0.18
C CYS A 92 -3.78 -14.09 1.65
N THR A 93 -3.28 -13.14 2.42
CA THR A 93 -3.15 -13.20 3.87
C THR A 93 -3.86 -12.00 4.47
N THR A 94 -4.68 -12.25 5.50
CA THR A 94 -5.32 -11.18 6.26
C THR A 94 -4.44 -10.81 7.45
N TYR A 95 -4.20 -9.51 7.61
CA TYR A 95 -3.45 -8.90 8.70
C TYR A 95 -4.43 -8.09 9.54
N THR A 96 -4.59 -8.46 10.80
CA THR A 96 -5.43 -7.70 11.73
C THR A 96 -4.55 -6.73 12.51
N ILE A 97 -4.97 -5.48 12.62
CA ILE A 97 -4.28 -4.44 13.39
C ILE A 97 -5.23 -3.93 14.47
N THR A 98 -4.81 -4.00 15.73
CA THR A 98 -5.55 -3.48 16.89
C THR A 98 -4.68 -2.63 17.80
N GLY A 99 -5.29 -1.72 18.55
CA GLY A 99 -4.61 -0.88 19.55
C GLY A 99 -4.98 0.60 19.41
N PRO A 100 -4.22 1.53 20.01
CA PRO A 100 -2.97 1.28 20.72
C PRO A 100 -3.18 0.57 22.05
N TYR A 101 -2.25 -0.33 22.38
CA TYR A 101 -2.05 -0.84 23.73
C TYR A 101 -0.83 -0.14 24.34
N LYS A 102 -0.53 -0.42 25.61
CA LYS A 102 0.68 0.08 26.28
C LYS A 102 1.52 -1.08 26.80
N THR A 103 2.84 -0.98 26.68
CA THR A 103 3.75 -1.91 27.36
C THR A 103 3.71 -1.68 28.87
N LYS A 104 4.10 -2.69 29.66
CA LYS A 104 4.26 -2.52 31.12
C LYS A 104 5.49 -1.70 31.49
N ILE A 105 6.56 -1.84 30.70
CA ILE A 105 7.84 -1.15 30.86
C ILE A 105 8.41 -0.78 29.48
N ASN A 106 9.26 0.23 29.43
CA ASN A 106 9.99 0.67 28.25
C ASN A 106 11.41 0.12 28.31
N ASP A 107 11.59 -1.12 27.86
CA ASP A 107 12.91 -1.75 27.71
C ASP A 107 13.55 -1.46 26.34
N THR A 108 13.13 -0.38 25.71
CA THR A 108 13.65 0.05 24.41
C THR A 108 14.48 1.31 24.57
N LYS A 109 15.08 1.78 23.47
CA LYS A 109 15.77 3.06 23.40
C LYS A 109 14.85 4.17 22.90
N ILE A 110 13.53 3.99 23.01
CA ILE A 110 12.55 5.00 22.62
C ILE A 110 12.44 6.03 23.75
N GLU A 111 12.79 7.28 23.46
CA GLU A 111 12.99 8.34 24.46
C GLU A 111 11.81 9.32 24.53
N TRP A 112 10.98 9.38 23.48
CA TRP A 112 9.85 10.32 23.43
C TRP A 112 8.65 9.88 24.30
N VAL A 113 8.71 8.69 24.88
CA VAL A 113 7.75 8.17 25.86
C VAL A 113 8.45 7.91 27.18
N GLY A 114 7.69 7.94 28.28
CA GLY A 114 8.19 7.54 29.59
C GLY A 114 8.28 6.02 29.75
N ASN A 115 7.71 5.50 30.83
CA ASN A 115 7.84 4.10 31.22
C ASN A 115 7.02 3.13 30.36
N GLU A 116 6.04 3.62 29.60
CA GLU A 116 5.13 2.77 28.81
C GLU A 116 5.15 3.21 27.35
N ILE A 117 5.28 2.24 26.45
CA ILE A 117 5.30 2.49 25.01
C ILE A 117 3.91 2.19 24.45
N PRO A 118 3.20 3.16 23.84
CA PRO A 118 1.98 2.87 23.10
C PRO A 118 2.33 2.12 21.80
N TYR A 119 1.57 1.09 21.45
CA TYR A 119 1.84 0.29 20.25
C TYR A 119 0.57 -0.28 19.61
N TYR A 120 0.61 -0.46 18.29
CA TYR A 120 -0.32 -1.34 17.59
C TYR A 120 0.14 -2.77 17.61
N ARG A 121 -0.79 -3.69 17.88
CA ARG A 121 -0.61 -5.11 17.67
C ARG A 121 -1.07 -5.48 16.26
N ARG A 122 -0.20 -6.13 15.50
CA ARG A 122 -0.54 -6.76 14.22
C ARG A 122 -0.46 -8.27 14.35
N THR A 123 -1.50 -8.97 13.93
CA THR A 123 -1.54 -10.44 13.85
C THR A 123 -1.85 -10.92 12.44
N PHE A 124 -1.30 -12.08 12.07
CA PHE A 124 -1.65 -12.80 10.84
C PHE A 124 -1.19 -14.25 10.95
N SER A 125 -1.77 -15.13 10.13
CA SER A 125 -1.40 -16.55 10.10
C SER A 125 -0.84 -16.92 8.74
N THR A 126 0.21 -17.74 8.74
CA THR A 126 0.80 -18.28 7.50
C THR A 126 0.69 -19.80 7.51
N LYS A 127 0.37 -20.40 6.36
CA LYS A 127 0.19 -21.87 6.25
C LYS A 127 1.39 -22.67 6.79
N ARG A 128 2.62 -22.21 6.53
CA ARG A 128 3.87 -22.88 6.95
C ARG A 128 4.45 -22.35 8.27
N GLY A 129 4.17 -21.10 8.64
CA GLY A 129 4.80 -20.42 9.78
C GLY A 129 3.92 -20.28 11.01
N GLY A 130 2.64 -20.66 10.91
CA GLY A 130 1.66 -20.48 11.98
C GLY A 130 1.33 -19.00 12.20
N ASP A 131 0.85 -18.71 13.40
CA ASP A 131 0.49 -17.36 13.82
C ASP A 131 1.73 -16.52 14.07
N VAL A 132 1.61 -15.26 13.65
CA VAL A 132 2.61 -14.22 13.83
C VAL A 132 1.94 -13.06 14.55
N GLU A 133 2.60 -12.58 15.60
CA GLU A 133 2.23 -11.37 16.32
C GLU A 133 3.39 -10.38 16.25
N SER A 134 3.10 -9.10 16.05
CA SER A 134 4.11 -8.04 16.01
C SER A 134 3.58 -6.77 16.65
N PHE A 135 4.42 -6.06 17.41
CA PHE A 135 4.06 -4.76 17.98
C PHE A 135 4.82 -3.62 17.29
N PHE A 136 4.10 -2.56 16.96
CA PHE A 136 4.60 -1.39 16.23
C PHE A 136 4.31 -0.09 16.96
N THR A 137 5.28 0.80 17.02
CA THR A 137 5.16 2.14 17.61
C THR A 137 5.91 3.16 16.75
N ILE A 138 5.75 4.45 17.03
CA ILE A 138 6.49 5.52 16.35
C ILE A 138 7.94 5.54 16.85
N ASN A 139 8.90 5.67 15.93
CA ASN A 139 10.33 5.74 16.26
C ASN A 139 10.75 7.11 16.86
N ASN A 140 11.98 7.23 17.35
CA ASN A 140 12.47 8.48 17.96
C ASN A 140 12.49 9.68 17.00
N SER A 141 12.82 9.46 15.73
CA SER A 141 12.82 10.52 14.72
C SER A 141 11.42 10.95 14.28
N ARG A 142 10.36 10.28 14.79
CA ARG A 142 8.96 10.55 14.46
C ARG A 142 8.69 10.60 12.95
N ASP A 143 9.32 9.68 12.24
CA ASP A 143 9.23 9.60 10.79
C ASP A 143 9.08 8.15 10.28
N GLY A 144 8.78 7.23 11.20
CA GLY A 144 8.45 5.87 10.86
C GLY A 144 7.89 5.05 12.01
N LEU A 145 7.31 3.90 11.66
CA LEU A 145 6.93 2.88 12.63
C LEU A 145 8.05 1.87 12.81
N VAL A 146 8.48 1.68 14.04
CA VAL A 146 9.44 0.66 14.45
C VAL A 146 8.73 -0.54 15.04
N ARG A 147 9.22 -1.75 14.73
CA ARG A 147 8.77 -2.98 15.39
C ARG A 147 9.53 -3.15 16.70
N ILE A 148 8.82 -3.29 17.83
CA ILE A 148 9.40 -3.50 19.16
C ILE A 148 9.27 -4.94 19.67
N TYR A 149 8.40 -5.74 19.04
CA TYR A 149 8.19 -7.16 19.38
C TYR A 149 7.76 -7.96 18.15
N ASP A 150 8.16 -9.23 18.08
CA ASP A 150 7.73 -10.22 17.07
C ASP A 150 7.69 -11.61 17.73
N LYS A 151 6.54 -12.29 17.64
CA LYS A 151 6.38 -13.68 18.08
C LYS A 151 5.98 -14.56 16.90
N ARG A 152 6.65 -15.70 16.77
CA ARG A 152 6.34 -16.70 15.74
C ARG A 152 6.52 -18.10 16.31
N LYS A 153 5.69 -19.04 15.87
CA LYS A 153 5.79 -20.45 16.27
C LYS A 153 7.20 -21.03 16.14
N LYS A 154 7.90 -20.76 15.03
CA LYS A 154 9.23 -21.33 14.74
C LYS A 154 10.38 -20.63 15.46
N TRP A 155 10.26 -19.35 15.80
CA TRP A 155 11.38 -18.52 16.28
C TRP A 155 11.23 -18.01 17.70
N GLY A 156 10.12 -18.36 18.36
CA GLY A 156 9.79 -17.84 19.69
C GLY A 156 9.49 -16.35 19.65
N GLU A 157 9.75 -15.71 20.79
CA GLU A 157 9.54 -14.28 21.01
C GLU A 157 10.86 -13.52 20.80
N LYS A 158 10.77 -12.37 20.14
CA LYS A 158 11.90 -11.47 19.91
C LYS A 158 11.49 -10.04 20.24
N THR A 159 12.27 -9.40 21.09
CA THR A 159 12.17 -7.97 21.39
C THR A 159 13.17 -7.19 20.56
N PHE A 160 12.87 -5.91 20.30
CA PHE A 160 13.73 -5.00 19.53
C PHE A 160 13.92 -3.70 20.30
N ASN A 161 15.10 -3.10 20.15
CA ASN A 161 15.52 -1.93 20.91
C ASN A 161 14.89 -0.59 20.47
N GLY A 162 13.98 -0.58 19.50
CA GLY A 162 13.28 0.64 19.08
C GLY A 162 14.04 1.62 18.17
N LEU A 163 15.27 1.33 17.74
CA LEU A 163 16.09 2.27 16.92
C LEU A 163 15.97 2.11 15.38
N GLY A 164 15.08 1.25 14.89
CA GLY A 164 14.87 1.02 13.45
C GLY A 164 13.64 1.73 12.88
N SER A 165 13.31 1.44 11.63
CA SER A 165 12.00 1.73 11.04
C SER A 165 11.60 0.61 10.08
N LYS A 166 10.29 0.33 9.98
CA LYS A 166 9.70 -0.67 9.08
C LYS A 166 8.63 -0.08 8.15
N PHE A 167 8.14 1.12 8.44
CA PHE A 167 7.15 1.83 7.65
C PHE A 167 7.44 3.33 7.74
N PRO A 168 7.43 4.09 6.63
CA PRO A 168 7.65 5.53 6.64
C PRO A 168 6.44 6.27 7.25
N LEU A 169 6.69 7.35 7.98
CA LEU A 169 5.67 8.28 8.47
C LEU A 169 6.11 9.73 8.24
N GLY A 170 5.15 10.65 8.26
CA GLY A 170 5.41 12.08 8.10
C GLY A 170 5.71 12.45 6.65
N TYR A 171 6.44 13.55 6.44
CA TYR A 171 6.75 14.03 5.10
C TYR A 171 7.90 13.24 4.45
N TRP A 172 7.67 12.80 3.22
CA TRP A 172 8.63 12.09 2.39
C TRP A 172 8.56 12.55 0.93
N LYS A 173 9.67 12.44 0.21
CA LYS A 173 9.76 12.62 -1.25
C LYS A 173 9.88 11.28 -1.96
N GLN A 174 9.46 11.24 -3.22
CA GLN A 174 9.73 10.08 -4.08
C GLN A 174 11.23 9.95 -4.32
N GLY A 175 11.75 8.72 -4.26
CA GLY A 175 13.18 8.43 -4.35
C GLY A 175 13.97 8.74 -3.09
N GLU A 176 13.33 9.29 -2.05
CA GLU A 176 14.02 9.58 -0.79
C GLU A 176 14.42 8.29 -0.06
N ILE A 177 15.62 8.31 0.50
CA ILE A 177 16.21 7.19 1.23
C ILE A 177 16.56 7.66 2.64
N ARG A 178 16.06 6.95 3.66
CA ARG A 178 16.49 7.13 5.06
C ARG A 178 17.04 5.85 5.64
N VAL A 179 18.05 5.98 6.48
CA VAL A 179 18.74 4.88 7.17
C VAL A 179 18.58 5.07 8.67
N TYR A 180 18.19 4.00 9.36
CA TYR A 180 17.92 4.01 10.79
C TYR A 180 18.91 3.12 11.56
N PRO A 181 19.46 3.61 12.68
CA PRO A 181 20.54 2.96 13.40
C PRO A 181 20.02 1.81 14.28
N SER A 182 19.94 0.58 13.76
CA SER A 182 19.69 -0.59 14.60
C SER A 182 20.85 -1.59 14.53
N ARG A 183 20.81 -2.68 15.32
CA ARG A 183 21.86 -3.73 15.29
C ARG A 183 22.19 -4.19 13.86
N ARG A 184 21.17 -4.25 13.01
CA ARG A 184 21.30 -4.38 11.56
C ARG A 184 20.56 -3.20 10.94
N PRO A 185 21.27 -2.14 10.49
CA PRO A 185 20.63 -0.91 10.02
C PRO A 185 19.48 -1.18 9.07
N THR A 186 18.36 -0.50 9.27
CA THR A 186 17.21 -0.59 8.36
C THR A 186 17.21 0.61 7.43
N ARG A 187 16.86 0.40 6.16
CA ARG A 187 16.77 1.45 5.16
C ARG A 187 15.37 1.44 4.54
N ILE A 188 14.78 2.61 4.36
CA ILE A 188 13.54 2.81 3.61
C ILE A 188 13.86 3.69 2.41
N GLU A 189 13.39 3.27 1.23
CA GLU A 189 13.45 4.01 -0.02
C GLU A 189 12.03 4.13 -0.58
N ILE A 190 11.57 5.36 -0.86
CA ILE A 190 10.25 5.57 -1.46
C ILE A 190 10.34 5.32 -2.96
N ILE A 191 9.69 4.27 -3.44
CA ILE A 191 9.66 3.94 -4.87
C ILE A 191 8.59 4.77 -5.57
N GLU A 192 7.38 4.76 -5.03
CA GLU A 192 6.23 5.46 -5.58
C GLU A 192 5.49 6.12 -4.41
N LEU A 193 5.58 7.45 -4.35
CA LEU A 193 5.08 8.22 -3.20
C LEU A 193 3.56 8.38 -3.25
N ASP A 194 2.99 8.51 -4.44
CA ASP A 194 1.56 8.70 -4.68
C ASP A 194 1.13 7.96 -5.95
N GLY A 195 1.05 6.63 -5.84
CA GLY A 195 0.63 5.75 -6.94
C GLY A 195 -0.88 5.76 -7.15
N PRO A 196 -1.40 4.85 -8.01
CA PRO A 196 -2.84 4.73 -8.24
C PRO A 196 -3.63 4.59 -6.93
N ASN A 197 -4.74 5.32 -6.81
CA ASN A 197 -5.55 5.41 -5.58
C ASN A 197 -4.76 5.88 -4.35
N HIS A 198 -3.77 6.74 -4.57
CA HIS A 198 -2.84 7.24 -3.56
C HIS A 198 -2.11 6.13 -2.79
N CYS A 199 -1.88 4.97 -3.40
CA CYS A 199 -1.09 3.93 -2.77
C CYS A 199 0.38 4.36 -2.63
N LEU A 200 1.00 4.01 -1.52
CA LEU A 200 2.42 4.18 -1.25
C LEU A 200 3.15 2.88 -1.54
N THR A 201 4.21 2.92 -2.34
CA THR A 201 5.14 1.80 -2.51
C THR A 201 6.54 2.18 -2.03
N PHE A 202 7.12 1.39 -1.14
CA PHE A 202 8.47 1.62 -0.64
C PHE A 202 9.26 0.31 -0.50
N ARG A 203 10.58 0.42 -0.65
CA ARG A 203 11.52 -0.66 -0.38
C ARG A 203 12.02 -0.55 1.04
N TRP A 204 12.07 -1.68 1.73
CA TRP A 204 12.61 -1.80 3.06
C TRP A 204 13.70 -2.87 3.11
N VAL A 205 14.88 -2.45 3.55
CA VAL A 205 16.09 -3.28 3.62
C VAL A 205 16.57 -3.39 5.06
N VAL A 206 17.07 -4.56 5.47
CA VAL A 206 17.74 -4.76 6.76
C VAL A 206 19.17 -5.28 6.57
N GLY A 207 20.13 -4.62 7.21
CA GLY A 207 21.55 -4.85 6.95
C GLY A 207 21.88 -4.66 5.47
N GLN A 208 22.55 -5.66 4.87
CA GLN A 208 22.96 -5.61 3.47
C GLN A 208 21.88 -6.08 2.48
N GLY A 209 20.71 -6.54 2.94
CA GLY A 209 19.64 -6.99 2.04
C GLY A 209 19.96 -8.25 1.22
N LYS A 210 20.96 -9.05 1.64
CA LYS A 210 21.45 -10.19 0.85
C LYS A 210 20.64 -11.48 1.03
N GLU A 211 19.94 -11.65 2.15
CA GLU A 211 19.19 -12.87 2.44
C GLU A 211 17.67 -12.68 2.27
N ARG A 212 16.94 -13.78 2.21
CA ARG A 212 15.47 -13.77 2.13
C ARG A 212 14.84 -12.94 3.25
N ASN A 213 13.78 -12.20 2.92
CA ASN A 213 13.07 -11.26 3.81
C ASN A 213 13.91 -10.06 4.28
N GLN A 214 15.12 -9.86 3.74
CA GLN A 214 15.96 -8.71 4.11
C GLN A 214 15.89 -7.54 3.12
N ASP A 215 15.26 -7.74 1.97
CA ASP A 215 15.06 -6.72 0.95
C ASP A 215 13.67 -6.93 0.33
N ASN A 216 12.72 -6.09 0.72
CA ASN A 216 11.32 -6.26 0.36
C ASN A 216 10.74 -4.95 -0.13
N ILE A 217 9.82 -5.03 -1.08
CA ILE A 217 8.99 -3.93 -1.54
C ILE A 217 7.59 -4.14 -0.96
N TYR A 218 7.05 -3.11 -0.32
CA TYR A 218 5.74 -3.10 0.29
C TYR A 218 4.86 -2.04 -0.37
N THR A 219 3.57 -2.35 -0.52
CA THR A 219 2.55 -1.39 -0.95
C THR A 219 1.45 -1.29 0.10
N PHE A 220 1.06 -0.05 0.40
CA PHE A 220 -0.04 0.30 1.30
C PHE A 220 -0.97 1.28 0.62
N CYS A 221 -2.27 1.14 0.83
CA CYS A 221 -3.29 1.99 0.19
C CYS A 221 -4.25 2.57 1.23
N PRO A 222 -4.80 3.77 0.97
CA PRO A 222 -5.91 4.33 1.73
C PRO A 222 -7.01 3.33 2.04
N ASP A 223 -7.54 3.39 3.26
CA ASP A 223 -8.68 2.59 3.77
C ASP A 223 -8.54 1.06 3.66
N SER A 224 -7.36 0.59 3.24
CA SER A 224 -7.04 -0.82 3.04
C SER A 224 -5.81 -1.24 3.84
N GLY A 225 -4.92 -0.30 4.14
CA GLY A 225 -3.65 -0.57 4.80
C GLY A 225 -2.75 -1.39 3.90
N PHE A 226 -2.21 -2.48 4.42
CA PHE A 226 -1.24 -3.33 3.73
C PHE A 226 -1.87 -4.16 2.59
N THR A 227 -1.49 -3.93 1.34
CA THR A 227 -2.12 -4.56 0.16
C THR A 227 -1.22 -5.54 -0.59
N SER A 228 0.10 -5.35 -0.60
CA SER A 228 1.00 -6.32 -1.22
C SER A 228 2.44 -6.20 -0.73
N PHE A 229 3.18 -7.31 -0.82
CA PHE A 229 4.65 -7.26 -0.76
C PHE A 229 5.28 -8.24 -1.74
N ARG A 230 6.52 -7.94 -2.12
CA ARG A 230 7.39 -8.85 -2.87
C ARG A 230 8.82 -8.75 -2.36
N HIS A 231 9.59 -9.81 -2.55
CA HIS A 231 11.03 -9.74 -2.34
C HIS A 231 11.67 -9.01 -3.51
N ASN A 232 12.60 -8.11 -3.22
CA ASN A 232 13.40 -7.46 -4.26
C ASN A 232 14.68 -8.24 -4.57
N ASN A 233 15.19 -8.99 -3.60
CA ASN A 233 16.27 -9.91 -3.84
C ASN A 233 15.76 -11.27 -4.32
N GLN A 234 16.45 -11.85 -5.31
CA GLN A 234 16.33 -13.26 -5.61
C GLN A 234 17.22 -14.00 -4.61
N SER A 235 16.66 -14.49 -3.51
CA SER A 235 17.45 -15.39 -2.64
C SER A 235 17.70 -16.68 -3.40
N THR A 236 18.90 -17.24 -3.36
CA THR A 236 19.26 -18.53 -3.99
C THR A 236 18.33 -19.70 -3.64
N ASP A 237 17.52 -19.59 -2.59
CA ASP A 237 16.49 -20.57 -2.22
C ASP A 237 15.23 -20.54 -3.10
N SER A 238 15.01 -19.52 -3.94
CA SER A 238 13.88 -19.46 -4.87
C SER A 238 14.03 -20.40 -6.07
N ILE A 239 15.20 -21.04 -6.23
CA ILE A 239 15.49 -21.99 -7.32
C ILE A 239 14.98 -23.42 -6.98
N LYS A 240 14.50 -23.68 -5.76
CA LYS A 240 14.06 -25.03 -5.32
C LYS A 240 12.55 -25.19 -5.10
N GLN A 241 11.71 -24.53 -5.89
CA GLN A 241 10.27 -24.83 -5.93
C GLN A 241 9.73 -24.71 -7.36
N ASP A 242 10.18 -25.62 -8.22
CA ASP A 242 9.37 -26.19 -9.30
C ASP A 242 9.30 -27.72 -9.07
#